data_AF-A0A7X1TZQ5-F1
#
_entry.id   AF-A0A7X1TZQ5-F1
#
_cell.length_a   1.000
_cell.length_b   1.000
_cell.length_c   1.000
_cell.angle_alpha   90.00
_cell.angle_beta   90.00
_cell.angle_gamma   90.00
#
_symmetry.space_group_name_H-M   'P 1'
#
loop_
_entity.id
_entity.type
_entity.pdbx_description
1 polymer ?
#
loop_
_entity_poly.entity_id
_entity_poly.type
_entity_poly.pdbx_seq_one_letter_code
_entity_poly.pdbx_strand_id
1 'polypeptide(L)' 'MPSARCLWCTDPPLSEEAVLKWRGDDRERLTVPLCRKHLERLRKAGEKGRETKGWYYKLGWW' A
#
# COMPACT_ATOMS: atom_id res chain seq x y z
N MET A 1 -19.99 11.84 -1.33
CA MET A 1 -18.88 11.01 -1.86
C MET A 1 -18.04 10.55 -0.68
N PRO A 2 -17.75 9.26 -0.49
CA PRO A 2 -16.81 8.84 0.54
C PRO A 2 -15.47 9.51 0.22
N SER A 3 -14.97 10.33 1.15
CA SER A 3 -13.65 10.90 1.04
C SER A 3 -12.65 9.74 0.98
N ALA A 4 -11.84 9.69 -0.07
CA ALA A 4 -10.75 8.72 -0.15
C ALA A 4 -9.90 8.89 1.12
N ARG A 5 -9.59 7.78 1.79
CA ARG A 5 -8.77 7.72 3.00
C ARG A 5 -7.58 6.82 2.72
N CYS A 6 -6.49 7.03 3.45
CA CYS A 6 -5.38 6.11 3.37
C CYS A 6 -5.84 4.66 3.60
N LEU A 7 -5.31 3.70 2.84
CA LEU A 7 -5.62 2.28 3.02
C LEU A 7 -5.37 1.78 4.45
N TRP A 8 -4.41 2.39 5.15
CA TRP A 8 -3.93 1.92 6.46
C TRP A 8 -4.26 2.86 7.63
N CYS A 9 -4.86 4.02 7.38
CA CYS A 9 -5.32 4.92 8.44
C CYS A 9 -6.47 5.81 7.97
N THR A 10 -7.00 6.64 8.86
CA THR A 10 -8.09 7.56 8.55
C THR A 10 -7.63 8.90 7.98
N ASP A 11 -6.31 9.13 7.86
CA ASP A 11 -5.75 10.35 7.30
C ASP A 11 -6.12 10.55 5.82
N PRO A 12 -6.18 11.81 5.35
CA PRO A 12 -6.30 12.13 3.94
C PRO A 12 -5.14 11.51 3.13
N PRO A 13 -5.42 10.92 1.96
CA PRO A 13 -4.39 10.40 1.09
C PRO A 13 -3.60 11.54 0.47
N LEU A 14 -2.30 11.32 0.31
CA LEU A 14 -1.41 12.20 -0.43
C LEU A 14 -1.48 11.87 -1.93
N SER A 15 -1.44 10.58 -2.26
CA SER A 15 -1.40 10.07 -3.63
C SER A 15 -2.02 8.68 -3.67
N GLU A 16 -2.44 8.27 -4.86
CA GLU A 16 -2.85 6.92 -5.18
C GLU A 16 -1.69 6.18 -5.84
N GLU A 17 -1.19 5.13 -5.20
CA GLU A 17 0.03 4.45 -5.64
C GLU A 17 -0.29 3.03 -6.08
N ALA A 18 0.35 2.60 -7.17
CA ALA A 18 0.30 1.22 -7.63
C ALA A 18 1.13 0.33 -6.69
N VAL A 19 0.47 -0.64 -6.08
CA VAL A 19 1.07 -1.61 -5.17
C VAL A 19 0.85 -3.03 -5.66
N LEU A 20 1.86 -3.87 -5.44
CA LEU A 20 1.69 -5.31 -5.46
C LEU A 20 1.27 -5.74 -4.06
N LYS A 21 0.12 -6.43 -3.95
CA LYS A 21 -0.38 -7.08 -2.74
C LYS A 21 -0.21 -8.58 -2.89
N TRP A 22 0.31 -9.28 -1.90
CA TRP A 22 0.44 -10.74 -1.98
C TRP A 22 0.32 -11.46 -0.63
N ARG A 23 -0.08 -12.73 -0.70
CA ARG A 23 -0.10 -13.67 0.42
C ARG A 23 0.08 -15.09 -0.11
N GLY A 24 1.25 -15.69 0.16
CA GLY A 24 1.62 -16.97 -0.45
C GLY A 24 1.70 -16.85 -1.97
N ASP A 25 0.99 -17.71 -2.68
CA ASP A 25 0.87 -17.69 -4.15
C ASP A 25 -0.13 -16.66 -4.68
N ASP A 26 -1.01 -16.13 -3.82
CA ASP A 26 -2.00 -15.13 -4.22
C ASP A 26 -1.32 -13.76 -4.38
N ARG A 27 -1.34 -13.22 -5.59
CA ARG A 27 -0.70 -11.94 -5.94
C ARG A 27 -1.69 -11.08 -6.72
N GLU A 28 -1.94 -9.89 -6.21
CA GLU A 28 -2.92 -8.94 -6.72
C GLU A 28 -2.26 -7.59 -6.97
N ARG A 29 -2.64 -6.89 -8.04
CA ARG A 29 -2.16 -5.54 -8.34
C ARG A 29 -3.27 -4.56 -8.09
N LEU A 30 -2.98 -3.55 -7.26
CA LEU A 30 -3.97 -2.57 -6.83
C LEU A 30 -3.41 -1.17 -6.97
N THR A 31 -4.30 -0.21 -7.17
CA THR A 31 -4.00 1.19 -6.88
C THR A 31 -4.64 1.52 -5.54
N VAL A 32 -3.84 2.01 -4.58
CA VAL A 32 -4.34 2.30 -3.23
C VAL A 32 -4.01 3.72 -2.79
N PRO A 33 -4.97 4.43 -2.17
CA PRO A 33 -4.71 5.74 -1.60
C PRO A 33 -3.80 5.61 -0.37
N LEU A 34 -2.69 6.36 -0.32
CA LEU A 34 -1.75 6.38 0.81
C LEU A 34 -1.49 7.80 1.29
N CYS A 35 -1.48 8.00 2.62
CA CYS A 35 -0.98 9.23 3.22
C CYS A 35 0.55 9.27 3.17
N ARG A 36 1.14 10.47 3.30
CA ARG A 36 2.60 10.69 3.23
C ARG A 36 3.39 9.70 4.09
N LYS A 37 3.02 9.59 5.38
CA LYS A 37 3.69 8.74 6.37
C LYS A 37 3.70 7.26 5.98
N HIS A 38 2.59 6.81 5.40
CA HIS A 38 2.42 5.41 5.02
C HIS A 38 3.08 5.08 3.68
N LEU A 39 3.04 6.01 2.74
CA LEU A 39 3.82 5.94 1.51
C LEU A 39 5.32 5.85 1.82
N GLU A 40 5.86 6.71 2.68
CA GLU A 40 7.28 6.68 3.05
C GLU A 40 7.68 5.37 3.74
N ARG A 41 6.83 4.85 4.64
CA ARG A 41 7.08 3.55 5.28
C ARG A 41 7.10 2.41 4.27
N LEU A 42 6.19 2.45 3.28
CA LEU A 42 6.15 1.45 2.22
C LEU A 42 7.37 1.55 1.30
N ARG A 43 7.81 2.76 0.95
CA ARG A 43 9.07 3.01 0.21
C ARG A 43 10.28 2.43 0.94
N LYS A 44 10.37 2.68 2.25
CA LYS A 44 11.46 2.14 3.09
C LYS A 44 11.44 0.62 3.20
N ALA A 45 10.26 0.00 3.11
CA ALA A 45 10.15 -1.45 3.13
C ALA A 45 10.69 -2.11 1.84
N GLY A 46 10.73 -1.37 0.73
CA GLY A 46 11.32 -1.83 -0.53
C GLY A 46 10.72 -3.16 -1.01
N GLU A 47 11.58 -4.06 -1.46
CA GLU A 47 11.20 -5.36 -2.01
C GLU A 47 10.62 -6.32 -0.97
N LYS A 48 11.03 -6.19 0.30
CA LYS A 48 10.47 -6.99 1.41
C LYS A 48 8.98 -6.70 1.60
N GLY A 49 8.56 -5.48 1.24
CA GLY A 49 7.21 -5.00 1.42
C GLY A 49 6.83 -4.85 2.89
N ARG A 50 5.61 -4.37 3.11
CA ARG A 50 5.00 -4.18 4.42
C ARG A 50 3.88 -5.20 4.61
N GLU A 51 3.95 -5.98 5.67
CA GLU A 51 2.87 -6.87 6.08
C GLU A 51 1.75 -6.07 6.78
N THR A 52 0.50 -6.39 6.43
CA THR A 52 -0.71 -5.85 7.05
C THR A 52 -1.83 -6.88 6.94
N LYS A 53 -2.29 -7.38 8.09
CA LYS A 53 -3.38 -8.36 8.20
C LYS A 53 -3.12 -9.64 7.37
N GLY A 54 -1.87 -10.11 7.35
CA GLY A 54 -1.44 -11.29 6.60
C GLY A 54 -1.20 -11.06 5.11
N TRP A 55 -1.36 -9.82 4.62
CA TRP A 55 -1.05 -9.43 3.25
C TRP A 55 0.20 -8.58 3.22
N TYR A 56 1.10 -8.86 2.29
CA TYR A 56 2.27 -8.05 2.03
C TYR A 56 1.95 -7.06 0.92
N TYR A 57 2.47 -5.84 1.06
CA TYR A 57 2.32 -4.76 0.09
C TYR A 57 3.69 -4.21 -0.26
N LYS A 58 3.98 -3.97 -1.53
CA LYS A 58 5.17 -3.21 -1.97
C LYS A 58 4.80 -2.22 -3.05
N LEU A 59 5.59 -1.15 -3.17
CA LEU A 59 5.42 -0.19 -4.26
C LEU A 59 5.97 -0.76 -5.55
N GLY A 60 5.24 -0.51 -6.64
CA GLY A 60 5.66 -0.93 -7.97
C GLY A 60 5.58 -2.44 -8.19
N TRP A 61 5.93 -2.83 -9.41
CA TRP A 61 5.75 -4.19 -9.94
C TRP A 61 7.08 -4.84 -10.37
N TRP A 62 8.17 -4.49 -9.69
CA TRP A 62 9.50 -5.01 -9.98
C TRP A 62 10.04 -5.64 -8.71
#